data_AF-A0A2V5WU50-F1
#
_entry.id   AF-A0A2V5WU50-F1
#
_cell.length_a   1.000
_cell.length_b   1.000
_cell.length_c   1.000
_cell.angle_alpha   90.00
_cell.angle_beta   90.00
_cell.angle_gamma   90.00
#
_symmetry.space_group_name_H-M   'P 1'
#
loop_
_entity.id
_entity.type
_entity.pdbx_description
1 polymer ?
#
loop_
_entity_poly.entity_id
_entity_poly.type
_entity_poly.pdbx_seq_one_letter_code
_entity_poly.pdbx_strand_id
1 'polypeptide(L)'
;MKLFVIDSLRLLHSTSRRAENRRQESADISNSIKALANELNVPVMVLSQHNPDEDIQKASPGRWSDLRGWGAIEQDANQVALLEQAQERR
;
A
#
# COMPACT_ATOMS: atom_id res chain seq x y z
N MET A 1 13.37 1.05 20.37
CA MET A 1 12.23 0.94 19.45
C MET A 1 12.74 0.37 18.14
N LYS A 2 12.07 -0.65 17.57
CA LYS A 2 12.39 -1.18 16.23
C LYS A 2 11.25 -0.77 15.29
N LEU A 3 11.55 -0.60 14.01
CA LEU A 3 10.58 -0.28 12.95
C LEU A 3 11.02 -1.03 11.69
N PHE A 4 10.09 -1.69 11.02
CA PHE A 4 10.30 -2.18 9.68
C PHE A 4 9.70 -1.22 8.67
N VAL A 5 10.46 -0.92 7.62
CA VAL A 5 10.01 -0.10 6.49
C VAL A 5 10.10 -0.94 5.23
N ILE A 6 9.01 -1.00 4.47
CA ILE A 6 8.93 -1.69 3.19
C ILE A 6 8.78 -0.64 2.10
N ASP A 7 9.82 -0.45 1.29
CA ASP A 7 9.85 0.44 0.13
C ASP A 7 10.15 -0.38 -1.15
N SER A 8 9.21 -0.65 -2.04
CA SER A 8 7.78 -0.29 -2.07
C SER A 8 6.91 -1.52 -2.34
N LEU A 9 5.58 -1.39 -2.15
CA LEU A 9 4.60 -2.46 -2.40
C LEU A 9 4.79 -3.21 -3.73
N ARG A 10 5.24 -2.51 -4.77
CA ARG A 10 5.44 -3.07 -6.12
C ARG A 10 6.48 -4.18 -6.20
N LEU A 11 7.37 -4.29 -5.21
CA LEU A 11 8.41 -5.33 -5.14
C LEU A 11 7.95 -6.58 -4.38
N LEU A 12 6.82 -6.50 -3.69
CA LEU A 12 6.25 -7.61 -2.95
C LEU A 12 5.51 -8.56 -3.90
N HIS A 13 5.70 -9.85 -3.67
CA HIS A 13 5.06 -10.92 -4.42
C HIS A 13 4.54 -11.96 -3.44
N SER A 14 3.38 -12.53 -3.73
CA SER A 14 2.91 -13.67 -2.94
C SER A 14 3.79 -14.90 -3.21
N THR A 15 4.13 -15.63 -2.16
CA THR A 15 4.84 -16.91 -2.28
C THR A 15 3.94 -18.03 -2.81
N SER A 16 2.63 -17.80 -2.86
CA SER A 16 1.64 -18.70 -3.45
C SER A 16 1.84 -18.76 -4.98
N ARG A 17 2.26 -19.91 -5.52
CA ARG A 17 2.39 -20.19 -6.98
C ARG A 17 1.09 -20.01 -7.79
N ARG A 18 -0.01 -19.59 -7.16
CA ARG A 18 -1.38 -19.60 -7.68
C ARG A 18 -2.08 -18.25 -7.60
N ALA A 19 -1.34 -17.16 -7.37
CA ALA A 19 -1.90 -15.82 -7.42
C ALA A 19 -2.16 -15.42 -8.88
N GLU A 20 -3.24 -15.96 -9.46
CA GLU A 20 -3.69 -15.65 -10.82
C GLU A 20 -4.38 -14.28 -10.91
N ASN A 21 -4.69 -13.68 -9.76
CA ASN A 21 -5.34 -12.38 -9.64
C ASN A 21 -4.63 -11.48 -8.62
N ARG A 22 -4.33 -10.24 -9.04
CA ARG A 22 -3.71 -9.19 -8.21
C ARG A 22 -4.44 -8.92 -6.89
N ARG A 23 -5.78 -9.03 -6.87
CA ARG A 23 -6.55 -8.84 -5.63
C ARG A 23 -6.22 -9.89 -4.58
N GLN A 24 -6.08 -11.15 -5.01
CA GLN A 24 -5.72 -12.24 -4.10
C GLN A 24 -4.27 -12.08 -3.63
N GLU A 25 -3.37 -11.72 -4.54
CA GLU A 25 -1.98 -11.43 -4.21
C GLU A 25 -1.86 -10.33 -3.14
N SER A 26 -2.60 -9.23 -3.32
CA SER A 26 -2.63 -8.15 -2.33
C SER A 26 -3.16 -8.59 -0.98
N ALA A 27 -4.19 -9.44 -0.93
CA ALA A 27 -4.73 -9.95 0.32
C ALA A 27 -3.72 -10.86 1.03
N ASP A 28 -3.03 -11.74 0.29
CA ASP A 28 -1.98 -12.61 0.82
C ASP A 28 -0.82 -11.80 1.40
N ILE A 29 -0.37 -10.78 0.67
CA ILE A 29 0.71 -9.88 1.10
C ILE A 29 0.29 -9.10 2.35
N SER A 30 -0.92 -8.53 2.35
CA SER A 30 -1.47 -7.78 3.49
C SER A 30 -1.49 -8.62 4.77
N ASN A 31 -2.05 -9.83 4.67
CA ASN A 31 -2.11 -10.79 5.77
C ASN A 31 -0.72 -11.16 6.28
N SER A 32 0.23 -11.38 5.38
CA SER A 32 1.61 -11.74 5.73
C SER A 32 2.31 -10.60 6.48
N ILE A 33 2.13 -9.35 6.04
CA ILE A 33 2.68 -8.16 6.71
C ILE A 33 2.06 -8.00 8.11
N LYS A 34 0.74 -8.15 8.23
CA LYS A 34 0.03 -8.02 9.51
C LYS A 34 0.46 -9.10 10.51
N ALA A 35 0.58 -10.35 10.04
CA ALA A 35 1.06 -11.45 10.84
C ALA A 35 2.48 -11.18 11.35
N LEU A 36 3.40 -10.73 10.48
CA LEU A 36 4.77 -10.38 10.85
C LEU A 36 4.82 -9.27 11.91
N ALA A 37 4.03 -8.20 11.72
CA ALA A 37 3.97 -7.09 12.67
C ALA A 37 3.52 -7.56 14.07
N ASN A 38 2.51 -8.43 14.11
CA ASN A 38 1.95 -8.97 15.35
C ASN A 38 2.89 -9.96 16.03
N GLU A 39 3.50 -10.88 15.26
CA GLU A 39 4.41 -11.90 15.77
C GLU A 39 5.67 -11.27 16.40
N LEU A 40 6.25 -10.27 15.72
CA LEU A 40 7.44 -9.58 16.20
C LEU A 40 7.12 -8.48 17.22
N ASN A 41 5.85 -8.09 17.33
CA ASN A 41 5.41 -6.92 18.09
C ASN A 41 6.19 -5.65 17.73
N VAL A 42 6.38 -5.43 16.43
CA VAL A 42 7.13 -4.30 15.86
C VAL A 42 6.26 -3.58 14.82
N PRO A 43 6.16 -2.24 14.86
CA PRO A 43 5.46 -1.49 13.81
C PRO A 43 6.06 -1.74 12.42
N VAL A 44 5.19 -1.84 11.41
CA VAL A 44 5.59 -1.96 10.01
C VAL A 44 4.98 -0.80 9.23
N MET A 45 5.83 -0.03 8.56
CA MET A 45 5.43 1.02 7.62
C MET A 45 5.65 0.52 6.20
N VAL A 46 4.65 0.71 5.34
CA VAL A 46 4.67 0.24 3.96
C VAL A 46 4.45 1.41 3.03
N LEU A 47 5.36 1.59 2.08
CA LEU A 47 5.32 2.71 1.15
C LEU A 47 4.70 2.26 -0.18
N SER A 48 3.71 3.03 -0.64
CA SER A 48 3.17 2.96 -1.99
C SER A 48 3.58 4.23 -2.72
N GLN A 49 4.19 4.07 -3.89
CA GLN A 49 4.42 5.22 -4.77
C GLN A 49 3.18 5.42 -5.65
N HIS A 50 2.70 6.65 -5.72
CA HIS A 50 1.67 7.08 -6.65
C HIS A 50 2.17 6.96 -8.09
N ASN A 51 1.34 6.43 -8.99
CA ASN A 51 1.55 6.50 -10.43
C ASN A 51 0.61 7.59 -10.99
N PRO A 52 1.11 8.82 -11.24
CA PRO A 52 0.26 9.94 -11.68
C PRO A 52 -0.33 9.76 -13.08
N ASP A 53 0.16 8.81 -13.87
CA ASP A 53 -0.32 8.57 -15.23
C ASP A 53 -1.77 8.00 -15.29
N GLU A 54 -2.29 7.42 -14.20
CA GLU A 54 -3.66 6.91 -14.14
C GLU A 54 -4.72 7.99 -13.83
N ASP A 55 -4.30 9.21 -13.48
CA ASP A 55 -5.18 10.32 -13.05
C ASP A 55 -5.70 11.22 -14.18
N ILE A 56 -5.29 10.99 -15.43
CA ILE A 56 -5.60 11.86 -16.58
C ILE A 56 -7.12 12.01 -16.83
N GLN A 57 -7.97 11.11 -16.32
CA GLN A 57 -9.42 11.17 -16.55
C GLN A 57 -10.30 11.67 -15.38
N LYS A 58 -9.77 11.86 -14.17
CA LYS A 58 -10.59 12.36 -13.04
C LYS A 58 -9.77 13.25 -12.12
N ALA A 59 -9.59 14.51 -12.53
CA ALA A 59 -9.14 15.58 -11.66
C ALA A 59 -10.07 15.72 -10.44
N SER A 60 -9.76 15.01 -9.37
CA SER A 60 -10.26 15.24 -8.02
C SER A 60 -9.09 15.00 -7.09
N PRO A 61 -8.45 16.07 -6.59
CA PRO A 61 -7.39 15.96 -5.60
C PRO A 61 -7.86 15.11 -4.43
N GLY A 62 -7.02 14.16 -3.98
CA GLY A 62 -7.27 13.41 -2.74
C GLY A 62 -8.28 12.25 -2.83
N ARG A 63 -8.44 11.59 -3.99
CA ARG A 63 -9.13 10.29 -4.03
C ARG A 63 -8.13 9.14 -3.93
N TRP A 64 -8.46 8.18 -3.07
CA TRP A 64 -7.82 6.90 -2.79
C TRP A 64 -7.75 5.93 -3.99
N SER A 65 -7.73 6.44 -5.23
CA SER A 65 -7.68 5.65 -6.47
C SER A 65 -6.37 4.88 -6.65
N ASP A 66 -5.33 5.22 -5.89
CA ASP A 66 -3.93 4.89 -6.18
C ASP A 66 -3.49 3.52 -5.66
N LEU A 67 -4.25 2.93 -4.73
CA LEU A 67 -4.07 1.55 -4.29
C LEU A 67 -4.90 0.58 -5.14
N ARG A 68 -5.21 0.91 -6.40
CA ARG A 68 -5.96 0.04 -7.30
C ARG A 68 -5.24 -1.32 -7.42
N GLY A 69 -5.88 -2.38 -6.91
CA GLY A 69 -5.30 -3.72 -6.84
C GLY A 69 -4.65 -4.08 -5.50
N TRP A 70 -4.38 -3.08 -4.64
CA TRP A 70 -3.82 -3.19 -3.30
C TRP A 70 -4.81 -2.93 -2.15
N GLY A 71 -6.11 -2.88 -2.45
CA GLY A 71 -7.14 -2.46 -1.49
C GLY A 71 -7.22 -3.26 -0.19
N ALA A 72 -6.72 -4.51 -0.15
CA ALA A 72 -6.63 -5.27 1.10
C ALA A 72 -5.64 -4.62 2.09
N ILE A 73 -4.53 -4.08 1.60
CA ILE A 73 -3.54 -3.40 2.44
C ILE A 73 -4.11 -2.13 3.06
N GLU A 74 -4.92 -1.38 2.30
CA GLU A 74 -5.62 -0.20 2.82
C GLU A 74 -6.60 -0.57 3.94
N GLN A 75 -7.36 -1.65 3.76
CA GLN A 75 -8.38 -2.10 4.72
C GLN A 75 -7.76 -2.67 6.00
N ASP A 76 -6.63 -3.37 5.91
CA ASP A 76 -5.97 -4.01 7.06
C ASP A 76 -5.03 -3.08 7.84
N ALA A 77 -4.67 -1.93 7.24
CA ALA A 77 -3.78 -0.95 7.83
C ALA A 77 -4.38 -0.37 9.12
N ASN A 78 -3.53 -0.21 10.15
CA ASN A 78 -3.95 0.49 11.37
C ASN A 78 -4.11 2.00 11.15
N GLN A 79 -3.30 2.57 10.27
CA GLN A 79 -3.32 3.99 9.87
C GLN A 79 -2.91 4.06 8.40
N VAL A 80 -3.53 4.97 7.66
CA VAL A 80 -3.15 5.27 6.27
C VAL A 80 -2.89 6.77 6.15
N ALA A 81 -1.78 7.13 5.52
CA ALA A 81 -1.38 8.51 5.30
C ALA A 81 -1.03 8.73 3.83
N LEU A 82 -1.51 9.84 3.28
CA LEU A 82 -1.18 10.33 1.94
C LEU A 82 -0.17 11.47 2.09
N LEU A 83 0.89 11.44 1.28
CA LEU A 83 1.89 12.49 1.22
C LEU A 83 1.73 13.26 -0.09
N GLU A 84 1.23 14.50 0.02
CA GLU A 84 1.07 15.41 -1.10
C GLU A 84 1.93 16.67 -0.88
N GLN A 85 2.59 17.14 -1.93
CA GLN A 85 3.27 18.44 -1.89
C GLN A 85 2.23 19.54 -2.02
N ALA A 86 2.11 20.39 -1.01
CA ALA A 86 1.24 21.56 -1.07
C ALA A 86 1.67 22.45 -2.24
N GLN A 87 0.79 22.59 -3.23
CA GLN A 87 0.97 23.56 -4.31
C GLN A 87 0.87 24.96 -3.70
N GLU A 88 2.01 25.64 -3.59
CA GLU A 88 2.09 27.00 -3.10
C GLU A 88 1.37 27.89 -4.13
N ARG A 89 0.15 28.34 -3.80
CA ARG A 89 -0.61 29.27 -4.63
C ARG A 89 0.15 30.60 -4.64
N ARG A 90 0.95 30.81 -5.67
CA ARG A 90 1.52 32.12 -6.02
C ARG A 90 0.43 33.06 -6.50
#